data_AF-A0A970K068-F1
#
_entry.id   AF-A0A970K068-F1
#
_cell.length_a   1.000
_cell.length_b   1.000
_cell.length_c   1.000
_cell.angle_alpha   90.00
_cell.angle_beta   90.00
_cell.angle_gamma   90.00
#
_symmetry.space_group_name_H-M   'P 1'
#
loop_
_entity.id
_entity.type
_entity.pdbx_description
1 polymer ?
#
loop_
_entity_poly.entity_id
_entity_poly.type
_entity_poly.pdbx_seq_one_letter_code
_entity_poly.pdbx_strand_id
1 'polypeptide(L)'
;MDLGRLPGNNFIDIDFEISMKKGRVRLKKEDFDLHETGIEDGTSLYEGAFDKIKLICSLTSEPAGTSCVLELSSSGPLDCQSIALYLTYQEKGVDLSGRSVPCIGKEVAHAGLHLIGKKGSTQPDTRYCGLYQSSTDPCVFLGTKIPQKNIHLYQAELLQKDTVRFTCTTSFTVGQQKKS
;
A
#
# COMPACT_ATOMS: atom_id res chain seq x y z
N MET A 1 -26.82 9.21 -19.57
CA MET A 1 -25.52 8.53 -19.48
C MET A 1 -25.04 8.74 -18.08
N ASP A 2 -25.24 7.73 -17.25
CA ASP A 2 -24.78 7.73 -15.87
C ASP A 2 -23.26 7.51 -15.94
N LEU A 3 -22.49 8.56 -15.66
CA LEU A 3 -21.03 8.43 -15.50
C LEU A 3 -20.84 7.67 -14.19
N GLY A 4 -20.95 6.34 -14.30
CA GLY A 4 -20.81 5.42 -13.19
C GLY A 4 -19.62 5.85 -12.35
N ARG A 5 -19.87 6.02 -11.04
CA ARG A 5 -18.85 6.36 -10.06
C ARG A 5 -17.59 5.55 -10.34
N LEU A 6 -16.57 6.20 -10.91
CA LEU A 6 -15.23 5.66 -10.89
C LEU A 6 -14.92 5.35 -9.43
N PRO A 7 -14.38 4.16 -9.08
CA PRO A 7 -14.03 3.85 -7.70
C PRO A 7 -13.08 4.93 -7.21
N GLY A 8 -13.63 5.87 -6.43
CA GLY A 8 -12.92 7.04 -5.97
C GLY A 8 -11.86 6.66 -4.95
N ASN A 9 -10.97 7.61 -4.64
CA ASN A 9 -9.95 7.57 -3.60
C ASN A 9 -10.56 7.28 -2.21
N ASN A 10 -11.00 6.04 -2.00
CA ASN A 10 -11.67 5.53 -0.82
C ASN A 10 -10.65 5.11 0.26
N PHE A 11 -9.42 5.59 0.14
CA PHE A 11 -8.40 5.44 1.17
C PHE A 11 -8.72 6.42 2.31
N ILE A 12 -9.04 5.88 3.48
CA ILE A 12 -9.45 6.67 4.64
C ILE A 12 -8.30 6.90 5.62
N ASP A 13 -7.20 6.13 5.50
CA ASP A 13 -6.08 6.21 6.43
C ASP A 13 -4.77 5.71 5.82
N ILE A 14 -3.65 6.29 6.28
CA ILE A 14 -2.28 5.97 5.88
C ILE A 14 -1.42 5.92 7.14
N ASP A 15 -0.89 4.75 7.48
CA ASP A 15 0.04 4.54 8.60
C ASP A 15 1.39 4.04 8.09
N PHE A 16 2.42 4.18 8.92
CA PHE A 16 3.75 3.65 8.69
C PHE A 16 4.32 2.97 9.93
N GLU A 17 5.20 1.98 9.71
CA GLU A 17 6.06 1.41 10.74
C GLU A 17 7.50 1.42 10.23
N ILE A 18 8.40 2.03 10.99
CA ILE A 18 9.84 2.06 10.69
C ILE A 18 10.53 1.12 11.67
N SER A 19 11.16 0.08 11.14
CA SER A 19 11.99 -0.83 11.92
C SER A 19 13.44 -0.36 11.89
N MET A 20 13.98 -0.03 13.06
CA MET A 20 15.37 0.35 13.28
C MET A 20 16.09 -0.76 14.06
N LYS A 21 17.42 -0.80 14.05
CA LYS A 21 18.20 -1.80 14.82
C LYS A 21 17.85 -1.86 16.32
N LYS A 22 17.46 -0.73 16.91
CA LYS A 22 17.19 -0.59 18.35
C LYS A 22 15.71 -0.73 18.73
N GLY A 23 14.81 -0.91 17.76
CA GLY A 23 13.38 -0.97 18.01
C GLY A 23 12.56 -0.55 16.79
N ARG A 24 11.25 -0.64 16.93
CA ARG A 24 10.29 -0.23 15.89
C ARG A 24 9.50 0.97 16.36
N VAL A 25 9.20 1.87 15.44
CA VAL A 25 8.33 3.02 15.69
C VAL A 25 7.19 2.94 14.70
N ARG A 26 5.95 2.92 15.23
CA ARG A 26 4.75 3.09 14.41
C ARG A 26 4.38 4.56 14.41
N LEU A 27 4.21 5.10 13.21
CA LEU A 27 3.92 6.50 12.94
C LEU A 27 2.61 6.56 12.16
N LYS A 28 1.63 7.28 12.67
CA LYS A 28 0.39 7.57 11.96
C LYS A 28 0.59 8.73 10.99
N LYS A 29 -0.41 9.00 10.16
CA LYS A 29 -0.41 10.19 9.28
C LYS A 29 -0.13 11.49 10.05
N GLU A 30 -0.62 11.62 11.28
CA GLU A 30 -0.45 12.81 12.09
C GLU A 30 1.00 13.01 12.53
N ASP A 31 1.75 11.92 12.71
CA ASP A 31 3.15 11.99 13.12
C ASP A 31 4.03 12.56 11.99
N PHE A 32 3.64 12.36 10.72
CA PHE A 32 4.30 12.94 9.56
C PHE A 32 3.81 14.34 9.20
N ASP A 33 2.78 14.86 9.88
CA ASP A 33 2.05 16.05 9.41
C ASP A 33 1.68 15.91 7.92
N LEU A 34 1.20 14.71 7.53
CA LEU A 34 0.93 14.38 6.14
C LEU A 34 -0.27 15.18 5.63
N HIS A 35 -0.04 16.04 4.65
CA HIS A 35 -1.07 16.92 4.07
C HIS A 35 -1.13 16.77 2.55
N GLU A 36 -2.33 16.94 2.01
CA GLU A 36 -2.53 17.00 0.55
C GLU A 36 -1.91 18.30 0.03
N THR A 37 -0.94 18.18 -0.87
CA THR A 37 -0.22 19.32 -1.46
C THR A 37 -0.82 19.79 -2.77
N GLY A 38 -1.60 18.93 -3.44
CA GLY A 38 -2.29 19.28 -4.67
C GLY A 38 -2.89 18.09 -5.40
N ILE A 39 -3.56 18.39 -6.50
CA ILE A 39 -4.09 17.41 -7.44
C ILE A 39 -3.58 17.78 -8.83
N GLU A 40 -2.86 16.88 -9.48
CA GLU A 40 -2.33 17.04 -10.84
C GLU A 40 -2.72 15.84 -11.69
N ASP A 41 -3.33 16.07 -12.86
CA ASP A 41 -3.72 15.01 -13.82
C ASP A 41 -4.46 13.81 -13.19
N GLY A 42 -5.37 14.06 -12.24
CA GLY A 42 -6.12 13.01 -11.55
C GLY A 42 -5.33 12.25 -10.47
N THR A 43 -4.18 12.79 -10.09
CA THR A 43 -3.32 12.29 -9.01
C THR A 43 -3.38 13.22 -7.81
N SER A 44 -3.87 12.74 -6.68
CA SER A 44 -3.72 13.44 -5.39
C SER A 44 -2.32 13.22 -4.84
N LEU A 45 -1.63 14.29 -4.48
CA LEU A 45 -0.30 14.28 -3.89
C LEU A 45 -0.37 14.62 -2.41
N TYR A 46 0.31 13.82 -1.59
CA TYR A 46 0.43 14.02 -0.16
C TYR A 46 1.91 14.08 0.22
N GLU A 47 2.28 15.06 1.03
CA GLU A 47 3.63 15.19 1.56
C GLU A 47 3.62 15.33 3.07
N GLY A 48 4.61 14.71 3.71
CA GLY A 48 4.79 14.78 5.15
C GLY A 48 6.25 14.57 5.52
N ALA A 49 6.60 14.96 6.73
CA ALA A 49 7.93 14.76 7.29
C ALA A 49 7.87 14.36 8.76
N PHE A 50 8.74 13.44 9.15
CA PHE A 50 8.98 13.07 10.54
C PHE A 50 10.48 13.01 10.80
N ASP A 51 10.97 13.85 11.72
CA ASP A 51 12.41 14.03 11.99
C ASP A 51 13.20 14.31 10.71
N LYS A 52 14.03 13.36 10.25
CA LYS A 52 14.85 13.49 9.03
C LYS A 52 14.20 12.90 7.79
N ILE A 53 13.03 12.28 7.94
CA ILE A 53 12.37 11.46 6.92
C ILE A 53 11.31 12.29 6.23
N LYS A 54 11.37 12.37 4.90
CA LYS A 54 10.31 12.93 4.06
C LYS A 54 9.58 11.80 3.34
N LEU A 55 8.26 11.89 3.34
CA LEU A 55 7.33 11.00 2.67
C LEU A 55 6.62 11.78 1.55
N ILE A 56 6.50 11.16 0.38
CA ILE A 56 5.62 11.60 -0.70
C ILE A 56 4.73 10.41 -1.07
N CYS A 57 3.42 10.63 -1.12
CA CYS A 57 2.43 9.65 -1.55
C CYS A 57 1.62 10.23 -2.71
N SER A 58 1.44 9.46 -3.77
CA SER A 58 0.67 9.84 -4.95
C SER A 58 -0.43 8.83 -5.19
N LEU A 59 -1.69 9.28 -5.23
CA LEU A 59 -2.86 8.46 -5.49
C LEU A 59 -3.48 8.85 -6.83
N THR A 60 -3.30 8.02 -7.86
CA THR A 60 -3.84 8.27 -9.20
C THR A 60 -5.12 7.47 -9.40
N SER A 61 -6.22 8.15 -9.68
CA SER A 61 -7.46 7.51 -10.09
C SER A 61 -7.38 7.09 -11.56
N GLU A 62 -7.59 5.82 -11.84
CA GLU A 62 -7.53 5.20 -13.16
C GLU A 62 -8.88 4.52 -13.48
N PRO A 63 -9.24 4.30 -14.75
CA PRO A 63 -10.49 3.61 -15.11
C PRO A 63 -10.60 2.20 -14.48
N ALA A 64 -9.47 1.55 -14.29
CA ALA A 64 -9.37 0.21 -13.72
C ALA A 64 -9.16 0.20 -12.20
N GLY A 65 -9.14 1.35 -11.51
CA GLY A 65 -8.80 1.37 -10.08
C GLY A 65 -8.18 2.64 -9.55
N THR A 66 -7.55 2.54 -8.40
CA THR A 66 -6.65 3.57 -7.87
C THR A 66 -5.26 2.98 -7.75
N SER A 67 -4.25 3.68 -8.26
CA SER A 67 -2.84 3.33 -8.06
C SER A 67 -2.23 4.23 -6.98
N CYS A 68 -1.34 3.66 -6.16
CA CYS A 68 -0.63 4.37 -5.11
C CYS A 68 0.88 4.26 -5.34
N VAL A 69 1.57 5.40 -5.41
CA VAL A 69 3.03 5.48 -5.45
C VAL A 69 3.52 6.13 -4.16
N LEU A 70 4.60 5.60 -3.61
CA LEU A 70 5.20 6.10 -2.37
C LEU A 70 6.69 6.27 -2.54
N GLU A 71 7.17 7.42 -2.10
CA GLU A 71 8.57 7.77 -2.08
C GLU A 71 8.96 8.18 -0.66
N LEU A 72 10.08 7.64 -0.20
CA LEU A 72 10.65 7.93 1.10
C LEU A 72 12.08 8.39 0.89
N SER A 73 12.42 9.52 1.50
CA SER A 73 13.76 10.09 1.47
C SER A 73 14.17 10.54 2.88
N SER A 74 15.47 10.71 3.09
CA SER A 74 16.00 11.15 4.38
C SER A 74 17.13 12.15 4.19
N SER A 75 17.17 13.19 5.01
CA SER A 75 18.25 14.18 5.04
C SER A 75 19.52 13.66 5.74
N GLY A 76 19.47 12.49 6.37
CA GLY A 76 20.64 11.82 6.97
C GLY A 76 20.56 10.30 6.94
N PRO A 77 21.63 9.59 7.36
CA PRO A 77 21.63 8.14 7.42
C PRO A 77 20.56 7.64 8.39
N LEU A 78 19.70 6.72 7.93
CA LEU A 78 18.79 5.99 8.79
C LEU A 78 19.35 4.58 8.99
N ASP A 79 19.56 4.16 10.23
CA ASP A 79 19.82 2.74 10.59
C ASP A 79 18.53 1.90 10.47
N CYS A 80 17.80 2.10 9.38
CA CYS A 80 16.52 1.49 9.08
C CYS A 80 16.71 0.13 8.42
N GLN A 81 16.05 -0.88 8.97
CA GLN A 81 16.04 -2.26 8.47
C GLN A 81 14.87 -2.50 7.51
N SER A 82 13.71 -1.93 7.83
CA SER A 82 12.53 -2.00 6.97
C SER A 82 11.54 -0.88 7.26
N ILE A 83 10.68 -0.60 6.28
CA ILE A 83 9.54 0.31 6.40
C ILE A 83 8.30 -0.44 5.94
N ALA A 84 7.27 -0.49 6.79
CA ALA A 84 5.94 -0.92 6.41
C ALA A 84 5.04 0.29 6.22
N LEU A 85 4.31 0.29 5.12
CA LEU A 85 3.17 1.16 4.87
C LEU A 85 1.90 0.38 5.15
N TYR A 86 0.90 1.02 5.74
CA TYR A 86 -0.47 0.53 5.78
C TYR A 86 -1.42 1.54 5.12
N LEU A 87 -2.20 1.09 4.14
CA LEU A 87 -3.26 1.87 3.51
C LEU A 87 -4.60 1.24 3.85
N THR A 88 -5.52 2.02 4.40
CA THR A 88 -6.87 1.54 4.71
C THR A 88 -7.85 2.03 3.66
N TYR A 89 -8.43 1.10 2.91
CA TYR A 89 -9.46 1.34 1.89
C TYR A 89 -10.84 0.99 2.45
N GLN A 90 -11.83 1.86 2.24
CA GLN A 90 -13.21 1.63 2.66
C GLN A 90 -14.22 2.00 1.56
N GLU A 91 -15.08 1.06 1.21
CA GLU A 91 -16.17 1.26 0.26
C GLU A 91 -17.52 1.04 0.94
N LYS A 92 -18.02 2.11 1.59
CA LYS A 92 -19.23 2.02 2.44
C LYS A 92 -20.42 1.42 1.70
N GLY A 93 -21.02 0.40 2.31
CA GLY A 93 -22.19 -0.30 1.78
C GLY A 93 -21.86 -1.37 0.73
N VAL A 94 -20.59 -1.63 0.44
CA VAL A 94 -20.14 -2.70 -0.47
C VAL A 94 -19.46 -3.80 0.34
N ASP A 95 -19.87 -5.05 0.12
CA ASP A 95 -19.22 -6.20 0.74
C ASP A 95 -17.96 -6.60 -0.05
N LEU A 96 -16.81 -6.24 0.49
CA LEU A 96 -15.49 -6.53 -0.06
C LEU A 96 -15.02 -7.98 0.19
N SER A 97 -15.74 -8.78 0.99
CA SER A 97 -15.35 -10.18 1.27
C SER A 97 -15.33 -11.06 0.02
N GLY A 98 -16.14 -10.69 -0.98
CA GLY A 98 -16.19 -11.33 -2.30
C GLY A 98 -15.10 -10.88 -3.28
N ARG A 99 -14.21 -9.96 -2.88
CA ARG A 99 -13.08 -9.54 -3.73
C ARG A 99 -11.97 -10.58 -3.71
N SER A 100 -11.34 -10.77 -4.86
CA SER A 100 -10.21 -11.69 -5.01
C SER A 100 -8.89 -10.98 -4.75
N VAL A 101 -7.95 -11.67 -4.12
CA VAL A 101 -6.59 -11.19 -3.84
C VAL A 101 -5.56 -12.22 -4.32
N PRO A 102 -4.44 -11.79 -4.92
CA PRO A 102 -3.37 -12.68 -5.33
C PRO A 102 -2.72 -13.29 -4.09
N CYS A 103 -2.57 -14.61 -4.09
CA CYS A 103 -1.84 -15.35 -3.07
C CYS A 103 -0.85 -16.27 -3.76
N ILE A 104 0.37 -16.35 -3.24
CA ILE A 104 1.23 -17.50 -3.44
C ILE A 104 0.97 -18.44 -2.26
N GLY A 105 0.50 -19.65 -2.54
CA GLY A 105 0.47 -20.69 -1.53
C GLY A 105 1.84 -21.35 -1.38
N LYS A 106 2.02 -22.17 -0.34
CA LYS A 106 3.25 -22.96 -0.16
C LYS A 106 3.56 -23.89 -1.34
N GLU A 107 2.53 -24.24 -2.11
CA GLU A 107 2.61 -25.04 -3.33
C GLU A 107 1.98 -24.26 -4.50
N VAL A 108 2.45 -24.53 -5.73
CA VAL A 108 1.93 -23.88 -6.95
C VAL A 108 0.44 -24.12 -7.12
N ALA A 109 -0.07 -25.28 -6.70
CA ALA A 109 -1.51 -25.59 -6.70
C ALA A 109 -2.35 -24.68 -5.80
N HIS A 110 -1.71 -23.95 -4.89
CA HIS A 110 -2.35 -23.01 -3.97
C HIS A 110 -2.07 -21.54 -4.34
N ALA A 111 -1.27 -21.30 -5.39
CA ALA A 111 -1.07 -19.99 -5.98
C ALA A 111 -2.27 -19.61 -6.86
N GLY A 112 -2.63 -18.32 -6.87
CA GLY A 112 -3.75 -17.80 -7.67
C GLY A 112 -4.52 -16.72 -6.95
N LEU A 113 -5.77 -16.51 -7.38
CA LEU A 113 -6.68 -15.52 -6.80
C LEU A 113 -7.59 -16.21 -5.77
N HIS A 114 -7.62 -15.68 -4.55
CA HIS A 114 -8.48 -16.19 -3.46
C HIS A 114 -9.43 -15.10 -3.00
N LEU A 115 -10.65 -15.46 -2.60
CA LEU A 115 -11.57 -14.49 -1.97
C LEU A 115 -11.01 -14.05 -0.62
N ILE A 116 -10.88 -12.74 -0.40
CA ILE A 116 -10.30 -12.20 0.85
C ILE A 116 -11.13 -12.61 2.08
N GLY A 117 -12.45 -12.69 1.94
CA GLY A 117 -13.35 -13.13 3.02
C GLY A 117 -13.16 -14.59 3.46
N LYS A 118 -12.57 -15.45 2.61
CA LYS A 118 -12.31 -16.85 2.99
C LYS A 118 -11.06 -17.01 3.86
N LYS A 119 -10.09 -16.11 3.74
CA LYS A 119 -8.81 -16.19 4.46
C LYS A 119 -8.65 -15.11 5.54
N GLY A 120 -9.40 -14.01 5.47
CA GLY A 120 -9.25 -12.85 6.36
C GLY A 120 -8.00 -12.01 6.03
N SER A 121 -6.88 -12.65 5.70
CA SER A 121 -5.68 -11.99 5.19
C SER A 121 -4.94 -12.82 4.13
N THR A 122 -4.14 -12.17 3.30
CA THR A 122 -3.13 -12.85 2.50
C THR A 122 -1.86 -13.10 3.32
N GLN A 123 -1.05 -14.07 2.91
CA GLN A 123 0.34 -14.14 3.38
C GLN A 123 1.13 -13.03 2.68
N PRO A 124 2.14 -12.41 3.34
CA PRO A 124 3.02 -11.44 2.69
C PRO A 124 3.81 -12.13 1.59
N ASP A 125 3.43 -11.93 0.33
CA ASP A 125 4.17 -12.52 -0.79
C ASP A 125 3.90 -11.78 -2.10
N THR A 126 4.92 -11.72 -2.96
CA THR A 126 4.98 -11.08 -4.29
C THR A 126 5.35 -9.60 -4.38
N ARG A 127 5.55 -9.14 -5.63
CA ARG A 127 5.95 -7.78 -6.05
C ARG A 127 4.77 -6.79 -6.12
N TYR A 128 3.53 -7.26 -5.89
CA TYR A 128 2.30 -6.46 -5.98
C TYR A 128 1.16 -7.08 -5.16
N CYS A 129 0.14 -6.31 -4.82
CA CYS A 129 -1.11 -6.81 -4.22
C CYS A 129 -2.29 -6.00 -4.75
N GLY A 130 -3.51 -6.51 -4.63
CA GLY A 130 -4.71 -5.78 -5.02
C GLY A 130 -6.01 -6.51 -4.69
N LEU A 131 -7.12 -5.78 -4.67
CA LEU A 131 -8.50 -6.28 -4.56
C LEU A 131 -9.14 -6.29 -5.95
N TYR A 132 -9.35 -7.48 -6.48
CA TYR A 132 -9.89 -7.70 -7.82
C TYR A 132 -11.39 -8.00 -7.72
N GLN A 133 -12.20 -7.24 -8.45
CA GLN A 133 -13.64 -7.52 -8.60
C GLN A 133 -13.89 -8.72 -9.52
N SER A 134 -13.26 -8.72 -10.69
CA SER A 134 -13.28 -9.82 -11.65
C SER A 134 -12.03 -9.72 -12.54
N SER A 135 -11.90 -10.58 -13.56
CA SER A 135 -10.81 -10.51 -14.53
C SER A 135 -10.90 -9.30 -15.48
N THR A 136 -12.04 -8.61 -15.50
CA THR A 136 -12.34 -7.52 -16.46
C THR A 136 -12.83 -6.24 -15.79
N ASP A 137 -13.17 -6.29 -14.50
CA ASP A 137 -13.71 -5.16 -13.76
C ASP A 137 -12.63 -4.43 -12.94
N PRO A 138 -12.86 -3.15 -12.58
CA PRO A 138 -11.93 -2.36 -11.79
C PRO A 138 -11.48 -3.05 -10.48
N CYS A 139 -10.23 -2.80 -10.11
CA CYS A 139 -9.55 -3.35 -8.96
C CYS A 139 -8.83 -2.26 -8.17
N VAL A 140 -8.65 -2.43 -6.86
CA VAL A 140 -7.75 -1.56 -6.09
C VAL A 140 -6.37 -2.18 -6.13
N PHE A 141 -5.37 -1.47 -6.66
CA PHE A 141 -4.03 -2.02 -6.84
C PHE A 141 -3.02 -1.32 -5.93
N LEU A 142 -2.23 -2.12 -5.22
CA LEU A 142 -1.06 -1.66 -4.48
C LEU A 142 0.20 -2.32 -5.04
N GLY A 143 1.08 -1.51 -5.60
CA GLY A 143 2.39 -1.98 -6.05
C GLY A 143 3.38 -0.85 -6.11
N THR A 144 4.64 -1.12 -5.78
CA THR A 144 5.73 -0.15 -5.93
C THR A 144 6.29 -0.25 -7.34
N LYS A 145 6.38 0.87 -8.06
CA LYS A 145 7.24 0.99 -9.24
C LYS A 145 8.70 1.19 -8.77
N ILE A 146 9.46 0.13 -8.46
CA ILE A 146 10.87 0.28 -8.03
C ILE A 146 11.80 -0.75 -8.71
N PRO A 147 13.05 -0.36 -9.09
CA PRO A 147 14.11 -1.29 -9.50
C PRO A 147 14.54 -2.24 -8.37
N GLN A 148 14.80 -3.50 -8.73
CA GLN A 148 14.86 -4.72 -7.90
C GLN A 148 15.96 -4.84 -6.81
N LYS A 149 16.36 -3.76 -6.11
CA LYS A 149 17.40 -3.85 -5.07
C LYS A 149 16.84 -4.22 -3.69
N ASN A 150 15.67 -3.74 -3.29
CA ASN A 150 15.05 -4.03 -1.99
C ASN A 150 14.01 -5.15 -2.08
N ILE A 151 13.69 -5.79 -0.94
CA ILE A 151 12.62 -6.79 -0.85
C ILE A 151 11.34 -6.09 -0.46
N HIS A 152 10.30 -6.24 -1.27
CA HIS A 152 8.96 -5.73 -1.00
C HIS A 152 8.02 -6.91 -0.74
N LEU A 153 7.25 -6.84 0.34
CA LEU A 153 6.24 -7.82 0.71
C LEU A 153 4.91 -7.12 0.85
N TYR A 154 3.89 -7.61 0.17
CA TYR A 154 2.56 -7.04 0.18
C TYR A 154 1.55 -7.98 0.82
N GLN A 155 0.59 -7.40 1.53
CA GLN A 155 -0.50 -8.11 2.16
C GLN A 155 -1.80 -7.33 2.03
N ALA A 156 -2.93 -8.03 1.94
CA ALA A 156 -4.25 -7.48 2.14
C ALA A 156 -4.93 -8.17 3.33
N GLU A 157 -5.65 -7.42 4.14
CA GLU A 157 -6.38 -7.88 5.32
C GLU A 157 -7.80 -7.27 5.31
N LEU A 158 -8.83 -8.11 5.35
CA LEU A 158 -10.21 -7.66 5.51
C LEU A 158 -10.45 -7.32 6.99
N LEU A 159 -10.50 -6.03 7.31
CA LEU A 159 -10.75 -5.58 8.68
C LEU A 159 -12.24 -5.67 9.03
N GLN A 160 -13.10 -5.32 8.07
CA GLN A 160 -14.55 -5.38 8.15
C GLN A 160 -15.11 -5.68 6.76
N LYS A 161 -16.41 -5.98 6.64
CA LYS A 161 -17.02 -6.32 5.34
C LYS A 161 -16.77 -5.27 4.26
N ASP A 162 -16.71 -3.99 4.60
CA ASP A 162 -16.53 -2.88 3.67
C ASP A 162 -15.13 -2.23 3.74
N THR A 163 -14.22 -2.79 4.52
CA THR A 163 -12.94 -2.16 4.85
C THR A 163 -11.78 -3.14 4.75
N VAL A 164 -10.78 -2.80 3.94
CA VAL A 164 -9.57 -3.61 3.73
C VAL A 164 -8.34 -2.77 4.04
N ARG A 165 -7.37 -3.37 4.73
CA ARG A 165 -6.04 -2.81 4.91
C ARG A 165 -5.06 -3.48 3.96
N PHE A 166 -4.34 -2.69 3.20
CA PHE A 166 -3.18 -3.13 2.46
C PHE A 166 -1.91 -2.79 3.24
N THR A 167 -0.97 -3.72 3.27
CA THR A 167 0.35 -3.52 3.87
C THR A 167 1.41 -3.71 2.80
N CYS A 168 2.39 -2.81 2.76
CA CYS A 168 3.61 -2.98 1.95
C CYS A 168 4.83 -2.82 2.85
N THR A 169 5.53 -3.91 3.12
CA THR A 169 6.78 -3.92 3.88
C THR A 169 7.96 -3.97 2.93
N THR A 170 8.80 -2.93 2.99
CA THR A 170 10.06 -2.85 2.25
C THR A 170 11.23 -3.11 3.20
N SER A 171 11.97 -4.18 2.97
CA SER A 171 13.21 -4.51 3.69
C SER A 171 14.43 -4.13 2.85
N PHE A 172 15.36 -3.40 3.46
CA PHE A 172 16.58 -2.95 2.79
C PHE A 172 17.64 -4.05 2.83
N THR A 173 17.99 -4.60 1.66
CA THR A 173 18.92 -5.74 1.52
C THR A 173 20.39 -5.29 1.49
N VAL A 174 20.64 -4.06 1.06
CA VAL A 174 21.93 -3.39 1.11
C VAL A 174 21.77 -2.31 2.16
N GLY A 175 22.60 -2.31 3.21
CA GLY A 175 22.59 -1.21 4.18
C GLY A 175 22.66 0.12 3.43
N GLN A 176 21.88 1.12 3.85
CA GLN A 176 21.80 2.42 3.16
C GLN A 176 23.21 2.99 3.01
N GLN A 177 23.84 2.75 1.87
CA GLN A 177 25.20 3.20 1.64
C GLN A 177 25.15 4.72 1.47
N LYS A 178 26.05 5.41 2.15
CA LYS A 178 26.35 6.83 1.92
C LYS A 178 26.46 7.05 0.41
N LYS A 179 25.59 7.87 -0.15
CA LYS A 179 26.02 8.65 -1.31
C LYS A 179 27.01 9.68 -0.77
N SER A 180 28.29 9.38 -0.95
CA SER A 180 29.39 10.35 -0.90
C SER A 180 29.22 11.38 -2.00
#